data_AF-A0A3S0D6V8-F1
#
_entry.id   AF-A0A3S0D6V8-F1
#
_cell.length_a   1.000
_cell.length_b   1.000
_cell.length_c   1.000
_cell.angle_alpha   90.00
_cell.angle_beta   90.00
_cell.angle_gamma   90.00
#
_symmetry.space_group_name_H-M   'P 1'
#
loop_
_entity.id
_entity.type
_entity.pdbx_description
1 polymer ?
#
loop_
_entity_poly.entity_id
_entity_poly.type
_entity_poly.pdbx_seq_one_letter_code
_entity_poly.pdbx_strand_id
1 'polypeptide(L)' 'MKASMKFSPEVQERAVRMVAEAQGQHDSQWAAIVSIAAKIGCTAETLRRWVRQAQPRQRAARGADD' A
#
# COMPACT_ATOMS: atom_id res chain seq x y z
N MET A 1 -13.15 21.97 -4.06
CA MET A 1 -11.82 21.41 -3.71
C MET A 1 -12.00 19.93 -3.44
N LYS A 2 -11.38 19.05 -4.23
CA LYS A 2 -11.60 17.60 -4.08
C LYS A 2 -10.79 17.18 -2.86
N ALA A 3 -11.46 16.92 -1.74
CA ALA A 3 -10.84 16.28 -0.60
C ALA A 3 -10.40 14.88 -1.06
N SER A 4 -9.21 14.81 -1.64
CA SER A 4 -8.51 13.54 -1.82
C SER A 4 -8.40 13.01 -0.41
N MET A 5 -9.21 11.99 -0.08
CA MET A 5 -9.13 11.23 1.17
C MET A 5 -7.75 10.62 1.21
N LYS A 6 -6.77 11.45 1.58
CA LYS A 6 -5.36 11.12 1.67
C LYS A 6 -5.26 10.28 2.92
N PHE A 7 -5.36 8.97 2.75
CA PHE A 7 -4.96 8.02 3.78
C PHE A 7 -3.57 8.45 4.28
N SER A 8 -3.45 8.67 5.59
CA SER A 8 -2.19 9.08 6.22
C SER A 8 -1.08 8.08 5.87
N PRO A 9 0.18 8.52 5.77
CA PRO A 9 1.31 7.63 5.49
C PRO A 9 1.37 6.45 6.48
N GLU A 10 1.05 6.70 7.76
CA GLU A 10 0.95 5.68 8.80
C GLU A 10 -0.07 4.57 8.44
N VAL A 11 -1.21 4.92 7.84
CA VAL A 11 -2.21 3.94 7.39
C VAL A 11 -1.68 3.14 6.22
N GLN A 12 -0.95 3.76 5.29
CA GLN A 12 -0.35 3.06 4.15
C GLN A 12 0.71 2.07 4.61
N GLU A 13 1.64 2.49 5.48
CA GLU A 13 2.69 1.64 6.01
C GLU A 13 2.12 0.47 6.82
N ARG A 14 1.12 0.74 7.66
CA ARG A 14 0.38 -0.30 8.39
C ARG A 14 -0.28 -1.28 7.42
N ALA A 15 -0.95 -0.80 6.39
CA ALA A 15 -1.63 -1.63 5.41
C ALA A 15 -0.65 -2.53 4.64
N VAL A 16 0.49 -1.99 4.22
CA VAL A 16 1.54 -2.74 3.52
C VAL A 16 2.14 -3.82 4.43
N ARG A 17 2.46 -3.48 5.69
CA ARG A 17 2.96 -4.46 6.66
C ARG A 17 1.96 -5.59 6.88
N MET A 18 0.68 -5.25 7.05
CA MET A 18 -0.39 -6.25 7.21
C MET A 18 -0.54 -7.16 5.99
N VAL A 19 -0.36 -6.66 4.77
CA VAL A 19 -0.37 -7.50 3.56
C VAL A 19 0.81 -8.46 3.55
N ALA A 20 2.00 -8.01 3.96
CA ALA A 20 3.19 -8.87 4.02
C ALA A 20 3.01 -10.00 5.05
N GLU A 21 2.42 -9.71 6.21
CA GLU A 21 2.10 -10.73 7.21
C GLU A 21 1.02 -11.71 6.72
N ALA A 22 -0.03 -11.18 6.08
CA ALA A 22 -1.14 -11.99 5.57
C ALA A 22 -0.75 -12.81 4.32
N GLN A 23 0.31 -12.44 3.60
CA GLN A 23 0.75 -13.13 2.39
C GLN A 23 1.09 -14.61 2.63
N GLY A 24 1.60 -14.97 3.81
CA GLY A 24 1.86 -16.36 4.18
C GLY A 24 0.63 -17.16 4.60
N GLN A 25 -0.51 -16.50 4.84
CA GLN A 25 -1.75 -17.11 5.32
C GLN A 25 -2.78 -17.30 4.20
N HIS A 26 -2.51 -16.78 3.01
CA HIS A 26 -3.41 -16.80 1.86
C HIS A 26 -2.75 -17.46 0.66
N ASP A 27 -3.55 -18.14 -0.18
CA ASP A 27 -3.09 -18.81 -1.40
C ASP A 27 -2.44 -17.87 -2.43
N SER A 28 -2.66 -16.56 -2.29
CA SER A 28 -2.15 -15.55 -3.21
C SER A 28 -2.02 -14.18 -2.57
N GLN A 29 -1.02 -13.42 -3.02
CA GLN A 29 -0.83 -12.02 -2.60
C GLN A 29 -2.08 -11.16 -2.89
N TRP A 30 -2.81 -11.44 -3.98
CA TRP A 30 -4.07 -10.76 -4.29
C TRP A 30 -5.16 -11.03 -3.23
N ALA A 31 -5.29 -12.27 -2.76
CA ALA A 31 -6.24 -12.63 -1.71
C ALA A 31 -5.91 -11.91 -0.38
N ALA A 32 -4.62 -11.83 -0.03
CA ALA A 32 -4.16 -11.04 1.11
C ALA A 32 -4.53 -9.55 0.96
N ILE A 33 -4.27 -8.96 -0.21
CA ILE A 33 -4.60 -7.56 -0.49
C ILE A 33 -6.11 -7.30 -0.36
N VAL A 34 -6.97 -8.13 -0.94
CA VAL A 34 -8.43 -7.94 -0.87
C VAL A 34 -8.91 -8.02 0.59
N SER A 35 -8.41 -9.00 1.35
CA SER A 35 -8.74 -9.18 2.78
C SER A 35 -8.34 -7.97 3.62
N ILE A 36 -7.11 -7.45 3.45
CA ILE A 36 -6.63 -6.29 4.20
C ILE A 36 -7.30 -4.99 3.76
N ALA A 37 -7.60 -4.84 2.46
CA ALA A 37 -8.29 -3.67 1.94
C ALA A 37 -9.70 -3.53 2.55
N ALA A 38 -10.44 -4.64 2.65
CA ALA A 38 -11.73 -4.68 3.34
C ALA A 38 -11.62 -4.30 4.84
N LYS A 39 -10.55 -4.72 5.53
CA LYS A 39 -10.30 -4.37 6.94
C LYS A 39 -10.04 -2.88 7.16
N ILE A 40 -9.36 -2.21 6.24
CA ILE A 40 -8.99 -0.79 6.34
C ILE A 40 -10.09 0.12 5.78
N GLY A 41 -10.99 -0.43 4.96
CA GLY A 41 -11.98 0.35 4.22
C GLY A 41 -11.38 1.08 3.02
N CYS A 42 -10.32 0.52 2.44
CA CYS A 42 -9.73 1.02 1.19
C CYS A 42 -9.98 0.03 0.04
N THR A 43 -9.76 0.48 -1.20
CA THR A 43 -9.89 -0.41 -2.36
C THR A 43 -8.65 -1.29 -2.50
N ALA A 44 -8.83 -2.53 -2.95
CA ALA A 44 -7.72 -3.46 -3.21
C ALA A 44 -6.68 -2.87 -4.20
N GLU A 45 -7.13 -2.09 -5.19
CA GLU A 45 -6.23 -1.38 -6.11
C GLU A 45 -5.37 -0.33 -5.41
N THR A 46 -5.94 0.43 -4.48
CA THR A 46 -5.20 1.42 -3.67
C THR A 46 -4.10 0.72 -2.87
N LEU A 47 -4.46 -0.37 -2.18
CA LEU A 47 -3.52 -1.13 -1.38
C LEU A 47 -2.43 -1.78 -2.23
N ARG A 48 -2.77 -2.31 -3.41
CA ARG A 48 -1.78 -2.85 -4.36
C ARG A 48 -0.78 -1.79 -4.81
N ARG A 49 -1.22 -0.54 -5.02
CA ARG A 49 -0.32 0.59 -5.35
C ARG A 49 0.61 0.90 -4.20
N TRP A 50 0.16 0.86 -2.95
CA TRP A 50 1.02 1.08 -1.79
C TRP A 50 2.05 -0.02 -1.64
N VAL A 51 1.66 -1.29 -1.75
CA VAL A 51 2.60 -2.44 -1.72
C VAL A 51 3.67 -2.30 -2.80
N ARG A 52 3.30 -1.84 -4.00
CA ARG A 52 4.25 -1.58 -5.10
C ARG A 52 5.18 -0.38 -4.85
N GLN A 53 4.69 0.67 -4.19
CA GLN A 53 5.50 1.87 -3.87
C GLN A 53 6.39 1.68 -2.65
N ALA A 54 5.99 0.84 -1.71
CA ALA A 54 6.76 0.49 -0.52
C ALA A 54 7.93 -0.46 -0.82
N GLN A 55 7.88 -1.18 -1.94
CA GLN A 55 9.08 -1.81 -2.50
C GLN A 55 10.06 -0.68 -2.80
N PRO A 56 11.27 -0.66 -2.20
CA PRO A 56 12.21 0.41 -2.43
C PRO A 56 12.46 0.50 -3.92
N ARG A 57 12.00 1.61 -4.52
CA ARG A 57 12.42 2.01 -5.85
C ARG A 57 13.93 2.12 -5.78
N GLN A 58 14.63 1.13 -6.33
CA GLN A 58 16.05 1.19 -6.55
C GLN A 58 16.34 2.58 -7.11
N ARG A 59 17.08 3.37 -6.31
CA ARG A 59 17.27 4.82 -6.43
C ARG A 59 17.22 5.28 -7.88
N ALA A 60 16.17 6.00 -8.27
CA ALA A 60 16.30 7.06 -9.25
C ALA A 60 16.51 8.35 -8.45
N ALA A 61 17.75 8.57 -8.04
CA ALA A 61 18.17 9.86 -7.56
C ALA A 61 17.96 10.88 -8.68
N ARG A 62 17.29 11.98 -8.38
CA ARG A 62 17.80 13.33 -8.63
C ARG A 62 16.91 14.32 -7.91
N GLY A 63 17.50 15.00 -6.92
CA GLY A 63 16.98 16.27 -6.47
C GLY A 63 16.91 17.22 -7.67
N ALA A 64 15.79 17.90 -7.77
CA ALA A 64 15.61 19.12 -8.54
C ALA A 64 14.47 19.85 -7.85
N ASP A 65 14.84 20.77 -6.96
CA ASP A 65 14.14 22.05 -6.82
C ASP A 65 15.14 23.00 -6.13
N ASP A 66 15.91 23.68 -6.97
CA ASP A 66 16.40 25.04 -6.76
C ASP A 66 15.39 25.97 -7.45
#